data_AF-A0A942IWK9-F1
#
_entry.id   AF-A0A942IWK9-F1
#
_cell.length_a   1.000
_cell.length_b   1.000
_cell.length_c   1.000
_cell.angle_alpha   90.00
_cell.angle_beta   90.00
_cell.angle_gamma   90.00
#
_symmetry.space_group_name_H-M   'P 1'
#
loop_
_entity.id
_entity.type
_entity.pdbx_description
1 polymer ?
#
loop_
_entity_poly.entity_id
_entity_poly.type
_entity_poly.pdbx_seq_one_letter_code
_entity_poly.pdbx_strand_id
1 'polypeptide(L)'
;NTSKNASSDSGIQASDTNAALKKEEEEYQKDLENYKKEKEEAIAANEKTIAALKSKIKLEKKEMHLEYEKKIAVLEQKNQAIKVKLSEYKSEGKDKWESFKREFNHDMEELGNALKEFATDNEK
;
A
#
# COMPACT_ATOMS: atom_id res chain seq x y z
N ASN A 1 -58.72 -11.80 -30.08
CA ASN A 1 -57.37 -12.37 -29.89
C ASN A 1 -56.57 -11.47 -28.96
N THR A 2 -56.37 -11.96 -27.75
CA THR A 2 -55.74 -11.30 -26.62
C THR A 2 -54.25 -11.07 -26.84
N SER A 3 -53.81 -9.82 -26.70
CA SER A 3 -52.44 -9.45 -26.37
C SER A 3 -51.97 -10.18 -25.11
N LYS A 4 -50.73 -10.71 -25.14
CA LYS A 4 -49.73 -10.66 -24.06
C LYS A 4 -48.60 -11.65 -24.40
N ASN A 5 -47.43 -11.13 -24.74
CA ASN A 5 -46.18 -11.71 -24.22
C ASN A 5 -45.03 -10.71 -24.39
N ALA A 6 -44.78 -9.90 -23.36
CA ALA A 6 -43.56 -9.12 -23.21
C ALA A 6 -43.46 -8.71 -21.73
N SER A 7 -43.07 -9.63 -20.83
CA SER A 7 -42.74 -9.22 -19.45
C SER A 7 -41.84 -10.20 -18.67
N SER A 8 -41.25 -11.22 -19.29
CA SER A 8 -40.47 -12.25 -18.56
C SER A 8 -38.94 -12.07 -18.62
N ASP A 9 -38.41 -11.10 -19.37
CA ASP A 9 -36.96 -10.92 -19.55
C ASP A 9 -36.32 -10.05 -18.44
N SER A 10 -37.08 -9.11 -17.88
CA SER A 10 -36.58 -8.13 -16.90
C SER A 10 -36.28 -8.69 -15.51
N GLY A 11 -36.83 -9.86 -15.14
CA GLY A 11 -36.66 -10.46 -13.80
C GLY A 11 -35.40 -11.30 -13.62
N ILE A 12 -34.96 -12.01 -14.67
CA ILE A 12 -33.78 -12.88 -14.67
C ILE A 12 -32.50 -12.03 -14.84
N GLN A 13 -32.56 -11.01 -15.69
CA GLN A 13 -31.44 -10.10 -15.91
C GLN A 13 -31.11 -9.27 -14.65
N ALA A 14 -32.11 -8.92 -13.85
CA ALA A 14 -31.93 -8.20 -12.59
C ALA A 14 -31.29 -9.08 -11.49
N SER A 15 -31.60 -10.38 -11.43
CA SER A 15 -30.99 -11.28 -10.44
C SER A 15 -29.52 -11.59 -10.75
N ASP A 16 -29.18 -11.79 -12.02
CA ASP A 16 -27.80 -12.08 -12.43
C ASP A 16 -26.88 -10.86 -12.29
N THR A 17 -27.42 -9.66 -12.59
CA THR A 17 -26.71 -8.39 -12.37
C THR A 17 -26.43 -8.16 -10.89
N ASN A 18 -27.39 -8.43 -10.00
CA ASN A 18 -27.18 -8.30 -8.55
C ASN A 18 -26.15 -9.29 -8.00
N ALA A 19 -26.14 -10.54 -8.51
CA ALA A 19 -25.15 -11.53 -8.11
C ALA A 19 -23.73 -11.15 -8.58
N ALA A 20 -23.60 -10.65 -9.81
CA ALA A 20 -22.32 -10.17 -10.35
C ALA A 20 -21.79 -8.96 -9.56
N LEU A 21 -22.64 -7.98 -9.27
CA LEU A 21 -22.29 -6.80 -8.47
C LEU A 21 -21.83 -7.18 -7.06
N LYS A 22 -22.53 -8.12 -6.42
CA LYS A 22 -22.14 -8.60 -5.08
C LYS A 22 -20.79 -9.30 -5.10
N LYS A 23 -20.54 -10.14 -6.11
CA LYS A 23 -19.26 -10.84 -6.27
C LYS A 23 -18.10 -9.86 -6.51
N GLU A 24 -18.31 -8.86 -7.35
CA GLU A 24 -17.29 -7.84 -7.60
C GLU A 24 -16.95 -7.03 -6.34
N GLU A 25 -17.96 -6.69 -5.53
CA GLU A 25 -17.73 -6.04 -4.23
C GLU A 25 -16.95 -6.94 -3.26
N GLU A 26 -17.31 -8.22 -3.15
CA GLU A 26 -16.60 -9.18 -2.30
C GLU A 26 -15.13 -9.37 -2.73
N GLU A 27 -14.87 -9.46 -4.04
CA GLU A 27 -13.51 -9.55 -4.58
C GLU A 27 -12.71 -8.26 -4.33
N TYR A 28 -13.33 -7.10 -4.49
CA TYR A 28 -12.72 -5.81 -4.21
C TYR A 28 -12.31 -5.66 -2.74
N GLN A 29 -13.22 -5.98 -1.81
CA GLN A 29 -12.93 -5.90 -0.37
C GLN A 29 -11.80 -6.86 0.02
N LYS A 30 -11.80 -8.07 -0.55
CA LYS A 30 -10.73 -9.06 -0.32
C LYS A 30 -9.38 -8.59 -0.87
N ASP A 31 -9.35 -7.98 -2.06
CA ASP A 31 -8.11 -7.41 -2.62
C ASP A 31 -7.57 -6.30 -1.72
N LEU A 32 -8.45 -5.40 -1.25
CA LEU A 32 -8.11 -4.31 -0.35
C LEU A 32 -7.53 -4.83 0.97
N GLU A 33 -8.17 -5.81 1.62
CA GLU A 33 -7.69 -6.41 2.87
C GLU A 33 -6.33 -7.09 2.70
N ASN A 34 -6.17 -7.91 1.66
CA ASN A 34 -4.91 -8.60 1.41
C ASN A 34 -3.77 -7.63 1.10
N TYR A 35 -4.05 -6.60 0.29
CA TYR A 35 -3.07 -5.57 -0.03
C TYR A 35 -2.65 -4.79 1.22
N LYS A 36 -3.61 -4.36 2.06
CA LYS A 36 -3.29 -3.67 3.31
C LYS A 36 -2.37 -4.51 4.20
N LYS A 37 -2.70 -5.78 4.39
CA LYS A 37 -1.87 -6.71 5.17
C LYS A 37 -0.46 -6.84 4.60
N GLU A 38 -0.33 -7.09 3.30
CA GLU A 38 0.99 -7.21 2.63
C GLU A 38 1.82 -5.93 2.82
N LYS A 39 1.19 -4.76 2.66
CA LYS A 39 1.91 -3.48 2.78
C LYS A 39 2.23 -3.13 4.23
N GLU A 40 1.41 -3.50 5.19
CA GLU A 40 1.75 -3.39 6.62
C GLU A 40 2.98 -4.21 6.99
N GLU A 41 3.09 -5.44 6.48
CA GLU A 41 4.25 -6.31 6.68
C GLU A 41 5.53 -5.68 6.06
N ALA A 42 5.42 -5.12 4.85
CA ALA A 42 6.52 -4.44 4.19
C ALA A 42 6.95 -3.14 4.91
N ILE A 43 6.00 -2.34 5.39
CA ILE A 43 6.28 -1.15 6.21
C ILE A 43 6.99 -1.55 7.51
N ALA A 44 6.54 -2.62 8.18
CA ALA A 44 7.18 -3.11 9.39
C ALA A 44 8.61 -3.61 9.13
N ALA A 45 8.89 -4.19 7.96
CA ALA A 45 10.24 -4.54 7.56
C ALA A 45 11.13 -3.29 7.37
N ASN A 46 10.60 -2.23 6.75
CA ASN A 46 11.29 -0.95 6.62
C ASN A 46 11.59 -0.32 8.00
N GLU A 47 10.63 -0.35 8.93
CA GLU A 47 10.82 0.13 10.31
C GLU A 47 11.98 -0.61 11.01
N LYS A 48 12.08 -1.94 10.84
CA LYS A 48 13.19 -2.74 11.37
C LYS A 48 14.53 -2.34 10.76
N THR A 49 14.60 -2.12 9.45
CA THR A 49 15.82 -1.67 8.77
C THR A 49 16.27 -0.30 9.29
N ILE A 50 15.34 0.65 9.44
CA ILE A 50 15.62 1.98 10.01
C ILE A 50 16.13 1.87 11.44
N ALA A 51 15.54 1.01 12.28
CA ALA A 51 15.98 0.79 13.65
C ALA A 51 17.41 0.19 13.71
N ALA A 52 17.74 -0.71 12.78
CA ALA A 52 19.08 -1.28 12.66
C ALA A 52 20.11 -0.19 12.28
N LEU A 53 19.80 0.65 11.29
CA LEU A 53 20.65 1.78 10.88
C LEU A 53 20.88 2.77 12.04
N LYS A 54 19.82 3.11 12.78
CA LYS A 54 19.89 3.92 14.02
C LYS A 54 20.77 3.31 15.12
N SER A 55 20.94 2.00 15.11
CA SER A 55 21.79 1.32 16.09
C SER A 55 23.25 1.30 15.64
N LYS A 56 23.50 1.15 14.34
CA LYS A 56 24.85 1.19 13.75
C LYS A 56 25.54 2.54 13.94
N ILE A 57 24.83 3.64 13.70
CA ILE A 57 25.40 5.00 13.82
C ILE A 57 25.98 5.31 15.21
N LYS A 58 25.40 4.73 16.28
CA LYS A 58 25.90 4.89 17.66
C LYS A 58 27.30 4.33 17.86
N LEU A 59 27.77 3.49 16.93
CA LEU A 59 29.09 2.85 16.96
C LEU A 59 30.12 3.59 16.08
N GLU A 60 29.70 4.60 15.31
CA GLU A 60 30.54 5.31 14.33
C GLU A 60 31.15 6.61 14.89
N LYS A 61 32.12 7.17 14.15
CA LYS A 61 32.82 8.41 14.53
C LYS A 61 31.89 9.63 14.44
N LYS A 62 32.04 10.59 15.37
CA LYS A 62 31.17 11.77 15.52
C LYS A 62 31.01 12.60 14.25
N GLU A 63 32.04 12.73 13.42
CA GLU A 63 31.99 13.58 12.22
C GLU A 63 31.03 13.04 11.15
N MET A 64 30.79 11.73 11.10
CA MET A 64 29.83 11.11 10.17
C MET A 64 28.39 11.10 10.72
N HIS A 65 28.23 11.37 12.02
CA HIS A 65 26.98 11.18 12.73
C HIS A 65 25.86 12.10 12.20
N LEU A 66 26.15 13.39 11.97
CA LEU A 66 25.11 14.37 11.67
C LEU A 66 24.41 14.10 10.31
N GLU A 67 25.16 13.79 9.27
CA GLU A 67 24.59 13.53 7.94
C GLU A 67 23.83 12.20 7.91
N TYR A 68 24.33 11.22 8.66
CA TYR A 68 23.69 9.92 8.83
C TYR A 68 22.35 10.05 9.58
N GLU A 69 22.31 10.81 10.68
CA GLU A 69 21.09 11.09 11.44
C GLU A 69 20.03 11.78 10.57
N LYS A 70 20.44 12.77 9.76
CA LYS A 70 19.53 13.45 8.84
C LYS A 70 18.93 12.48 7.81
N LYS A 71 19.77 11.63 7.19
CA LYS A 71 19.30 10.67 6.18
C LYS A 71 18.36 9.63 6.80
N ILE A 72 18.66 9.13 8.01
CA ILE A 72 17.74 8.29 8.78
C ILE A 72 16.41 9.00 9.05
N ALA A 73 16.44 10.27 9.49
CA ALA A 73 15.23 11.01 9.83
C ALA A 73 14.33 11.18 8.59
N VAL A 74 14.92 11.43 7.42
CA VAL A 74 14.18 11.49 6.14
C VAL A 74 13.56 10.14 5.79
N LEU A 75 14.31 9.04 5.92
CA LEU A 75 13.81 7.69 5.65
C LEU A 75 12.66 7.31 6.59
N GLU A 76 12.76 7.67 7.87
CA GLU A 76 11.71 7.47 8.86
C GLU A 76 10.46 8.29 8.56
N GLN A 77 10.61 9.57 8.22
CA GLN A 77 9.48 10.42 7.83
C GLN A 77 8.75 9.87 6.59
N LYS A 78 9.49 9.42 5.58
CA LYS A 78 8.90 8.78 4.39
C LYS A 78 8.13 7.51 4.77
N ASN A 79 8.71 6.65 5.60
CA ASN A 79 8.03 5.42 6.03
C ASN A 79 6.75 5.71 6.84
N GLN A 80 6.77 6.72 7.72
CA GLN A 80 5.58 7.17 8.45
C GLN A 80 4.52 7.76 7.51
N ALA A 81 4.92 8.56 6.52
CA ALA A 81 3.99 9.11 5.53
C ALA A 81 3.28 8.00 4.73
N ILE A 82 4.02 6.97 4.32
CA ILE A 82 3.46 5.80 3.63
C ILE A 82 2.48 5.05 4.54
N LYS A 83 2.84 4.84 5.82
CA LYS A 83 1.97 4.20 6.80
C LYS A 83 0.65 4.96 6.98
N VAL A 84 0.72 6.28 7.09
CA VAL A 84 -0.46 7.16 7.17
C VAL A 84 -1.30 7.01 5.90
N LYS A 85 -0.68 7.10 4.71
CA LYS A 85 -1.35 6.95 3.40
C LYS A 85 -2.11 5.61 3.29
N LEU A 86 -1.55 4.51 3.81
CA LEU A 86 -2.25 3.21 3.84
C LEU A 86 -3.45 3.19 4.80
N SER A 87 -3.27 3.79 5.98
CA SER A 87 -4.30 3.82 7.04
C SER A 87 -5.48 4.72 6.69
N GLU A 88 -5.22 5.83 6.00
CA GLU A 88 -6.22 6.82 5.62
C GLU A 88 -6.99 6.43 4.35
N TYR A 89 -6.49 5.46 3.58
CA TYR A 89 -7.17 4.99 2.39
C TYR A 89 -8.52 4.35 2.75
N LYS A 90 -9.58 4.99 2.26
CA LYS A 90 -10.97 4.53 2.29
C LYS A 90 -11.34 3.97 0.92
N SER A 91 -12.20 2.95 0.90
CA SER A 91 -12.75 2.45 -0.36
C SER A 91 -13.52 3.58 -1.06
N GLU A 92 -13.02 4.01 -2.21
CA GLU A 92 -13.64 5.02 -3.09
C GLU A 92 -13.97 4.44 -4.48
N GLY A 93 -14.04 3.11 -4.58
CA GLY A 93 -14.27 2.38 -5.82
C GLY A 93 -12.99 1.90 -6.51
N LYS A 94 -13.17 1.09 -7.55
CA LYS A 94 -12.10 0.32 -8.23
C LYS A 94 -11.07 1.20 -8.94
N ASP A 95 -11.49 2.25 -9.63
CA ASP A 95 -10.56 3.13 -10.37
C ASP A 95 -9.64 3.92 -9.43
N LYS A 96 -10.19 4.37 -8.30
CA LYS A 96 -9.44 5.05 -7.24
C LYS A 96 -8.47 4.08 -6.56
N TRP A 97 -8.90 2.83 -6.40
CA TRP A 97 -8.05 1.78 -5.84
C TRP A 97 -6.84 1.45 -6.71
N GLU A 98 -7.02 1.25 -8.01
CA GLU A 98 -5.90 0.97 -8.91
C GLU A 98 -4.92 2.14 -8.99
N SER A 99 -5.44 3.38 -8.97
CA SER A 99 -4.59 4.58 -8.92
C SER A 99 -3.81 4.69 -7.63
N PHE A 100 -4.48 4.43 -6.49
CA PHE A 100 -3.83 4.38 -5.19
C PHE A 100 -2.72 3.33 -5.14
N LYS A 101 -3.00 2.09 -5.57
CA LYS A 101 -2.01 0.99 -5.58
C LYS A 101 -0.76 1.38 -6.37
N ARG A 102 -0.93 1.97 -7.56
CA ARG A 102 0.19 2.39 -8.42
C ARG A 102 1.09 3.40 -7.71
N GLU A 103 0.51 4.46 -7.16
CA GLU A 103 1.27 5.52 -6.47
C GLU A 103 1.91 4.99 -5.18
N PHE A 104 1.15 4.23 -4.39
CA PHE A 104 1.64 3.65 -3.15
C PHE A 104 2.80 2.68 -3.38
N ASN A 105 2.71 1.83 -4.40
CA ASN A 105 3.78 0.90 -4.76
C ASN A 105 5.04 1.65 -5.20
N HIS A 106 4.88 2.75 -5.94
CA HIS A 106 6.00 3.60 -6.34
C HIS A 106 6.70 4.21 -5.11
N ASP A 107 5.94 4.82 -4.19
CA ASP A 107 6.49 5.38 -2.94
C ASP A 107 7.25 4.32 -2.12
N MET A 108 6.71 3.09 -2.05
CA MET A 108 7.33 1.96 -1.35
C MET A 108 8.62 1.47 -2.03
N GLU A 109 8.64 1.43 -3.36
CA GLU A 109 9.82 1.04 -4.13
C GLU A 109 10.95 2.06 -3.96
N GLU A 110 10.64 3.36 -4.05
CA GLU A 110 11.61 4.43 -3.81
C GLU A 110 12.19 4.37 -2.40
N LEU A 111 11.36 4.16 -1.38
CA LEU A 111 11.82 4.01 0.00
C LEU A 111 12.69 2.76 0.17
N GLY A 112 12.27 1.62 -0.38
CA GLY A 112 13.02 0.38 -0.32
C GLY A 112 14.41 0.49 -0.94
N ASN A 113 14.50 1.14 -2.10
CA ASN A 113 15.77 1.40 -2.77
C ASN A 113 16.66 2.34 -1.95
N ALA A 114 16.09 3.44 -1.42
CA ALA A 114 16.85 4.38 -0.58
C ALA A 114 17.37 3.73 0.72
N LEU A 115 16.59 2.84 1.34
CA LEU A 115 17.02 2.06 2.51
C LEU A 115 18.16 1.11 2.16
N LYS A 116 18.05 0.41 1.03
CA LYS A 116 19.07 -0.53 0.56
C LYS A 116 20.38 0.17 0.26
N GLU A 117 20.34 1.25 -0.54
CA GLU A 117 21.52 2.05 -0.87
C GLU A 117 22.24 2.53 0.40
N PHE A 118 21.47 3.10 1.33
CA PHE A 118 22.03 3.60 2.58
C PHE A 118 22.61 2.50 3.47
N ALA A 119 21.98 1.32 3.52
CA ALA A 119 22.52 0.18 4.24
C ALA A 119 23.83 -0.33 3.61
N THR A 120 23.92 -0.38 2.28
CA THR A 120 25.13 -0.84 1.57
C THR A 120 26.28 0.15 1.62
N ASP A 121 26.01 1.45 1.64
CA ASP A 121 27.05 2.47 1.82
C ASP A 121 27.72 2.35 3.20
N ASN A 122 27.01 1.78 4.19
CA ASN A 122 27.52 1.57 5.55
C ASN A 122 28.28 0.25 5.76
N GLU A 123 28.36 -0.61 4.74
CA GLU A 123 29.13 -1.86 4.80
C GLU A 123 30.52 -1.73 4.16
N LYS A 124 30.81 -0.60 3.50
CA LYS A 124 32.09 -0.27 2.87
C LYS A 124 33.00 0.50 3.83
#